data_AF-A0A969BBP6-F1
#
_entry.id   AF-A0A969BBP6-F1
#
_cell.length_a   1.000
_cell.length_b   1.000
_cell.length_c   1.000
_cell.angle_alpha   90.00
_cell.angle_beta   90.00
_cell.angle_gamma   90.00
#
_symmetry.space_group_name_H-M   'P 1'
#
loop_
_entity.id
_entity.type
_entity.pdbx_description
1 polymer ?
#
loop_
_entity_poly.entity_id
_entity_poly.type
_entity_poly.pdbx_seq_one_letter_code
_entity_poly.pdbx_strand_id
1 'polypeptide(L)' 'MIYDPVVGDPDSGIAAGTPFKDIPEDWHCPICNATKKTFVPYEL' A
#
# COMPACT_ATOMS: atom_id res chain seq x y z
N MET A 1 0.14 -8.12 -4.22
CA MET A 1 0.88 -7.04 -4.90
C MET A 1 2.09 -6.64 -4.06
N ILE A 2 3.09 -6.02 -4.65
CA ILE A 2 4.10 -5.26 -3.91
C ILE A 2 3.64 -3.80 -3.95
N TYR A 3 3.52 -3.15 -2.80
CA TYR A 3 3.29 -1.71 -2.76
C TYR A 3 4.62 -1.00 -2.99
N ASP A 4 4.70 -0.16 -4.02
CA ASP A 4 5.85 0.69 -4.29
C ASP A 4 5.51 2.14 -3.89
N PRO A 5 6.15 2.70 -2.84
CA PRO A 5 5.95 4.10 -2.44
C PRO A 5 6.17 5.10 -3.57
N VAL A 6 7.05 4.82 -4.54
CA VAL A 6 7.30 5.71 -5.68
C VAL A 6 6.07 5.81 -6.58
N VAL A 7 5.31 4.72 -6.72
CA VAL A 7 4.09 4.64 -7.54
C VAL A 7 2.86 5.06 -6.74
N GLY A 8 2.79 4.67 -5.46
CA GLY A 8 1.59 4.81 -4.62
C GLY A 8 0.51 3.79 -4.97
N ASP A 9 -0.74 4.13 -4.68
CA ASP A 9 -1.93 3.40 -5.10
C ASP A 9 -3.06 4.39 -5.45
N PRO A 10 -2.97 5.07 -6.62
CA PRO A 10 -3.89 6.14 -7.00
C PRO A 10 -5.36 5.68 -7.12
N ASP A 11 -5.58 4.42 -7.50
CA ASP A 11 -6.92 3.83 -7.62
C ASP A 11 -7.62 3.75 -6.26
N SER A 12 -6.85 3.55 -5.18
CA SER A 12 -7.33 3.61 -3.79
C SER A 12 -7.13 4.98 -3.13
N GLY A 13 -6.76 6.01 -3.90
CA GLY A 13 -6.56 7.38 -3.40
C GLY A 13 -5.22 7.63 -2.69
N ILE A 14 -4.25 6.72 -2.80
CA ILE A 14 -2.91 6.89 -2.22
C ILE A 14 -1.97 7.48 -3.29
N ALA A 15 -1.53 8.72 -3.06
CA ALA A 15 -0.66 9.40 -4.02
C ALA A 15 0.74 8.77 -4.12
N ALA A 16 1.37 8.92 -5.28
CA ALA A 16 2.78 8.63 -5.48
C ALA A 16 3.65 9.36 -4.45
N GLY A 17 4.70 8.70 -3.97
CA GLY A 17 5.60 9.18 -2.92
C GLY A 17 5.10 8.89 -1.50
N THR A 18 3.91 8.33 -1.30
CA THR A 18 3.40 8.00 0.03
C THR A 18 4.13 6.77 0.59
N PRO A 19 4.86 6.87 1.71
CA PRO A 19 5.49 5.69 2.31
C PRO A 19 4.41 4.78 2.91
N PHE A 20 4.63 3.46 2.88
CA PHE A 20 3.62 2.47 3.32
C PHE A 20 3.12 2.71 4.77
N LYS A 21 4.01 3.21 5.64
CA LYS A 21 3.66 3.56 7.03
C LYS A 21 2.57 4.63 7.14
N ASP A 22 2.49 5.55 6.18
CA ASP A 22 1.58 6.70 6.20
C ASP A 22 0.24 6.40 5.50
N ILE A 23 0.08 5.20 4.92
CA ILE A 23 -1.20 4.74 4.37
C ILE A 23 -2.23 4.59 5.52
N PRO A 24 -3.50 4.97 5.33
CA PRO A 24 -4.57 4.74 6.32
C PRO A 24 -4.68 3.27 6.75
N GLU A 25 -5.04 3.02 8.02
CA GLU A 25 -5.16 1.67 8.58
C GLU A 25 -6.34 0.87 8.00
N ASP A 26 -7.33 1.56 7.44
CA ASP A 26 -8.49 1.00 6.75
C ASP A 26 -8.26 0.79 5.26
N TRP A 27 -7.05 1.04 4.75
CA TRP A 27 -6.69 0.68 3.38
C TRP A 27 -6.67 -0.84 3.20
N HIS A 28 -7.20 -1.28 2.06
CA HIS A 28 -7.23 -2.66 1.62
C HIS A 28 -6.59 -2.75 0.23
N CYS A 29 -5.83 -3.82 0.00
CA CYS A 29 -5.26 -4.11 -1.32
C CYS A 29 -6.39 -4.18 -2.37
N PRO A 30 -6.35 -3.37 -3.44
CA PRO A 30 -7.44 -3.31 -4.42
C PRO A 30 -7.60 -4.60 -5.24
N ILE A 31 -6.61 -5.50 -5.20
CA ILE A 31 -6.62 -6.76 -5.96
C ILE A 31 -7.25 -7.91 -5.18
N CYS A 32 -6.93 -8.03 -3.88
CA CYS A 32 -7.30 -9.20 -3.07
C CYS A 32 -7.99 -8.86 -1.75
N ASN A 33 -8.24 -7.57 -1.49
CA ASN A 33 -8.86 -7.07 -0.27
C ASN A 33 -8.11 -7.42 1.03
N ALA A 34 -6.82 -7.75 0.94
CA ALA A 34 -5.98 -7.95 2.11
C ALA A 34 -5.76 -6.63 2.85
N THR A 35 -5.79 -6.66 4.19
CA THR A 35 -5.63 -5.45 5.02
C THR A 35 -4.17 -4.98 5.04
N LYS A 36 -3.93 -3.70 5.35
CA LYS A 36 -2.58 -3.15 5.54
C LYS A 36 -1.68 -4.03 6.43
N LYS A 37 -2.25 -4.66 7.45
CA LYS A 37 -1.55 -5.48 8.45
C LYS A 37 -0.95 -6.77 7.90
N THR A 38 -1.39 -7.26 6.74
CA THR A 38 -0.86 -8.50 6.15
C THR A 38 0.40 -8.27 5.33
N PHE A 39 0.77 -7.01 5.08
CA PHE A 39 1.96 -6.66 4.32
C PHE A 39 3.18 -6.62 5.24
N VAL A 40 4.32 -7.01 4.68
CA VAL A 40 5.63 -6.97 5.34
C VAL A 40 6.59 -6.17 4.47
N PRO A 41 7.62 -5.52 5.05
CA PRO A 41 8.70 -4.95 4.27
C PRO A 41 9.31 -6.00 3.35
N TYR A 42 9.47 -5.65 2.08
CA TYR A 42 10.17 -6.49 1.14
C TYR A 42 11.65 -6.10 1.18
N GLU A 43 12.48 -6.99 1.72
CA GLU A 43 13.94 -6.87 1.73
C GLU A 43 14.49 -7.84 0.68
N LEU A 44 15.30 -7.31 -0.24
CA LEU A 44 16.04 -8.07 -1.25
C LEU A 44 17.44 -8.44 -0.73
#